data_AF-A0AAN4ZIM4-F1
#
_entry.id   AF-A0AAN4ZIM4-F1
#
_cell.length_a   1.000
_cell.length_b   1.000
_cell.length_c   1.000
_cell.angle_alpha   90.00
_cell.angle_beta   90.00
_cell.angle_gamma   90.00
#
_symmetry.space_group_name_H-M   'P 1'
#
loop_
_entity.id
_entity.type
_entity.pdbx_description
1 polymer ?
#
loop_
_entity_poly.entity_id
_entity_poly.type
_entity_poly.pdbx_seq_one_letter_code
_entity_poly.pdbx_strand_id
1 'polypeptide(L)'
;KGPLDDQVQNIIRQVGEMHRSCDMLAANSSFIRLLVDSKFDVAFTYQYHYCPIGAIHAAGIPTWIWLDVGALMDSIAEFAGVPQPPSYCTPITMDAGNELTFAERINSFLGQRDTQKQYKALIGLETAAWRKYHGDNPDLQKLASDAPLIIVNSHELYELPSPSLHNIINIGSVGISSKNAKNLTGEFAARVDASNLGHIVISYGSLTPMYLMPETWRNAFIRACTAFPDVQFLIRHEHPEDIQPLLPPNAFAAVAAAERLTVASESSRNRRSWWIQHTPDNLFIGNIINKTKK
;
A
#
# COMPACT_ATOMS: atom_id res chain seq x y z
N LYS A 1 6.20 -18.41 -17.19
CA LYS A 1 6.10 -16.94 -17.25
C LYS A 1 4.70 -16.62 -17.74
N GLY A 2 3.82 -16.26 -16.82
CA GLY A 2 2.44 -15.90 -17.13
C GLY A 2 2.26 -14.38 -17.24
N PRO A 3 1.11 -13.91 -17.73
CA PRO A 3 0.78 -12.48 -17.83
C PRO A 3 0.90 -11.70 -16.50
N LEU A 4 0.66 -12.38 -15.38
CA LEU A 4 0.83 -11.82 -14.03
C LEU A 4 2.31 -11.55 -13.71
N ASP A 5 3.22 -12.44 -14.10
CA ASP A 5 4.67 -12.25 -13.92
C ASP A 5 5.13 -11.00 -14.69
N ASP A 6 4.63 -10.83 -15.93
CA ASP A 6 4.97 -9.68 -16.76
C ASP A 6 4.46 -8.36 -16.16
N GLN A 7 3.30 -8.36 -15.50
CA GLN A 7 2.83 -7.20 -14.74
C GLN A 7 3.71 -6.87 -13.55
N VAL A 8 4.09 -7.87 -12.74
CA VAL A 8 5.00 -7.66 -11.60
C VAL A 8 6.35 -7.11 -12.08
N GLN A 9 6.89 -7.65 -13.18
CA GLN A 9 8.13 -7.14 -13.78
C GLN A 9 7.98 -5.72 -14.31
N ASN A 10 6.81 -5.36 -14.86
CA ASN A 10 6.54 -3.99 -15.28
C ASN A 10 6.49 -3.01 -14.10
N ILE A 11 5.92 -3.41 -12.96
CA ILE A 11 5.92 -2.58 -11.73
C ILE A 11 7.36 -2.36 -11.27
N ILE A 12 8.16 -3.43 -11.19
CA ILE A 12 9.59 -3.33 -10.80
C ILE A 12 10.35 -2.39 -11.76
N ARG A 13 10.08 -2.49 -13.07
CA ARG A 13 10.67 -1.59 -14.07
C ARG A 13 10.25 -0.13 -13.86
N GLN A 14 8.97 0.13 -13.57
CA GLN A 14 8.47 1.48 -13.31
C GLN A 14 9.14 2.10 -12.08
N VAL A 15 9.31 1.33 -10.99
CA VAL A 15 10.05 1.78 -9.80
C VAL A 15 11.51 2.09 -10.14
N GLY A 16 12.16 1.29 -10.99
CA GLY A 16 13.52 1.59 -11.47
C GLY A 16 13.61 2.84 -12.37
N GLU A 17 12.50 3.26 -12.98
CA GLU A 17 12.43 4.41 -13.90
C GLU A 17 11.97 5.71 -13.21
N MET A 18 11.86 5.72 -11.88
CA MET A 18 11.44 6.90 -11.10
C MET A 18 12.30 8.15 -11.35
N HIS A 19 13.60 7.97 -11.63
CA HIS A 19 14.51 9.04 -12.05
C HIS A 19 14.05 9.80 -13.31
N ARG A 20 13.29 9.16 -14.22
CA ARG A 20 12.72 9.86 -15.39
C ARG A 20 11.61 10.81 -15.01
N SER A 21 10.79 10.43 -14.02
CA SER A 21 9.80 11.35 -13.45
C SER A 21 10.50 12.53 -12.78
N CYS A 22 11.65 12.27 -12.14
CA CYS A 22 12.46 13.34 -11.57
C CYS A 22 13.00 14.31 -12.64
N ASP A 23 13.53 13.79 -13.75
CA ASP A 23 13.98 14.62 -14.89
C ASP A 23 12.85 15.54 -15.38
N MET A 24 11.62 15.02 -15.51
CA MET A 24 10.47 15.82 -15.95
C MET A 24 10.10 16.92 -14.94
N LEU A 25 10.13 16.61 -13.64
CA LEU A 25 9.86 17.58 -12.58
C LEU A 25 10.94 18.67 -12.53
N ALA A 26 12.21 18.27 -12.54
CA ALA A 26 13.37 19.17 -12.50
C ALA A 26 13.45 20.09 -13.73
N ALA A 27 13.09 19.58 -14.91
CA ALA A 27 13.04 20.39 -16.13
C ALA A 27 11.93 21.46 -16.11
N ASN A 28 10.89 21.29 -15.28
CA ASN A 28 9.72 22.16 -15.27
C ASN A 28 9.95 23.44 -14.44
N SER A 29 10.73 24.36 -15.00
CA SER A 29 11.06 25.64 -14.37
C SER A 29 9.82 26.49 -14.01
N SER A 30 8.75 26.42 -14.79
CA SER A 30 7.49 27.14 -14.51
C SER A 30 6.84 26.64 -13.22
N PHE A 31 6.82 25.32 -13.01
CA PHE A 31 6.29 24.73 -11.79
C PHE A 31 7.17 25.05 -10.57
N ILE A 32 8.49 24.96 -10.70
CA ILE A 32 9.41 25.31 -9.60
C ILE A 32 9.26 26.78 -9.20
N ARG A 33 9.12 27.70 -10.17
CA ARG A 33 8.82 29.11 -9.89
C ARG A 33 7.49 29.29 -9.17
N LEU A 34 6.44 28.58 -9.61
CA LEU A 34 5.16 28.59 -8.92
C LEU A 34 5.30 28.17 -7.45
N LEU A 35 6.07 27.14 -7.14
CA LEU A 35 6.31 26.71 -5.76
C LEU A 35 7.01 27.79 -4.93
N VAL A 36 8.05 28.42 -5.48
CA VAL A 36 8.77 29.54 -4.84
C VAL A 36 7.83 30.72 -4.58
N ASP A 37 7.04 31.11 -5.58
CA ASP A 37 6.16 32.28 -5.51
C ASP A 37 4.97 32.06 -4.56
N SER A 38 4.53 30.81 -4.39
CA SER A 38 3.39 30.44 -3.55
C SER A 38 3.69 30.52 -2.05
N LYS A 39 4.96 30.40 -1.63
CA LYS A 39 5.39 30.51 -0.22
C LYS A 39 4.64 29.56 0.72
N PHE A 40 4.64 28.27 0.40
CA PHE A 40 4.01 27.26 1.24
C PHE A 40 4.73 27.13 2.60
N ASP A 41 3.95 26.96 3.67
CA ASP A 41 4.48 26.74 5.02
C ASP A 41 4.87 25.28 5.28
N VAL A 42 4.20 24.33 4.62
CA VAL A 42 4.40 22.88 4.84
C VAL A 42 4.25 22.13 3.51
N ALA A 43 5.10 21.13 3.28
CA ALA A 43 4.97 20.20 2.17
C ALA A 43 4.76 18.75 2.65
N PHE A 44 4.12 17.95 1.81
CA PHE A 44 3.95 16.51 2.01
C PHE A 44 4.58 15.78 0.82
N THR A 45 5.34 14.72 1.08
CA THR A 45 5.94 13.90 0.02
C THR A 45 5.81 12.41 0.34
N TYR A 46 5.84 11.62 -0.72
CA TYR A 46 5.57 10.19 -0.71
C TYR A 46 6.85 9.37 -0.64
N GLN A 47 6.90 8.33 0.21
CA GLN A 47 8.12 7.57 0.58
C GLN A 47 8.98 7.03 -0.59
N TYR A 48 8.40 6.82 -1.78
CA TYR A 48 9.10 6.19 -2.91
C TYR A 48 9.80 7.18 -3.85
N HIS A 49 9.51 8.47 -3.77
CA HIS A 49 10.09 9.50 -4.65
C HIS A 49 10.77 10.60 -3.84
N TYR A 50 12.04 10.86 -4.15
CA TYR A 50 12.90 11.81 -3.43
C TYR A 50 13.06 13.12 -4.18
N CYS A 51 12.81 13.12 -5.49
CA CYS A 51 12.81 14.33 -6.31
C CYS A 51 11.90 15.47 -5.80
N PRO A 52 10.69 15.21 -5.28
CA PRO A 52 9.87 16.27 -4.67
C PRO A 52 10.57 16.98 -3.51
N ILE A 53 11.48 16.31 -2.78
CA ILE A 53 12.29 16.93 -1.72
C ILE A 53 13.23 17.97 -2.30
N GLY A 54 13.81 17.70 -3.47
CA GLY A 54 14.59 18.70 -4.22
C GLY A 54 13.76 19.94 -4.53
N ALA A 55 12.50 19.76 -4.94
CA ALA A 55 11.58 20.87 -5.21
C ALA A 55 11.20 21.64 -3.94
N ILE A 56 10.95 20.94 -2.83
CA ILE A 56 10.70 21.53 -1.50
C ILE A 56 11.87 22.40 -1.08
N HIS A 57 13.09 21.88 -1.22
CA HIS A 57 14.32 22.60 -0.90
C HIS A 57 14.51 23.83 -1.80
N ALA A 58 14.35 23.68 -3.12
CA ALA A 58 14.47 24.79 -4.07
C ALA A 58 13.41 25.88 -3.86
N ALA A 59 12.22 25.51 -3.40
CA ALA A 59 11.15 26.44 -3.05
C ALA A 59 11.35 27.15 -1.70
N GLY A 60 12.32 26.70 -0.88
CA GLY A 60 12.58 27.27 0.43
C GLY A 60 11.47 27.00 1.45
N ILE A 61 10.74 25.89 1.30
CA ILE A 61 9.65 25.52 2.22
C ILE A 61 10.28 25.12 3.58
N PRO A 62 9.82 25.71 4.71
CA PRO A 62 10.54 25.60 5.98
C PRO A 62 10.40 24.23 6.66
N THR A 63 9.35 23.47 6.37
CA THR A 63 9.12 22.14 6.95
C THR A 63 8.35 21.24 6.00
N TRP A 64 8.53 19.93 6.15
CA TRP A 64 7.85 18.95 5.32
C TRP A 64 7.67 17.62 6.06
N ILE A 65 6.81 16.77 5.50
CA ILE A 65 6.36 15.53 6.14
C ILE A 65 6.46 14.37 5.15
N TRP A 66 7.05 13.27 5.61
CA TRP A 66 6.98 11.99 4.91
C TRP A 66 5.62 11.34 5.10
N LEU A 67 4.99 10.94 4.00
CA LEU A 67 3.82 10.09 3.98
C LEU A 67 4.26 8.67 3.61
N ASP A 68 4.21 7.78 4.60
CA ASP A 68 4.46 6.35 4.46
C ASP A 68 3.13 5.59 4.40
N VAL A 69 3.00 4.68 3.43
CA VAL A 69 1.84 3.84 3.16
C VAL A 69 2.14 2.44 3.64
N GLY A 70 1.48 2.06 4.73
CA GLY A 70 1.66 0.77 5.37
C GLY A 70 2.75 0.82 6.43
N ALA A 71 3.53 -0.26 6.53
CA ALA A 71 4.63 -0.38 7.47
C ALA A 71 5.77 0.59 7.10
N LEU A 72 6.42 1.16 8.12
CA LEU A 72 7.54 2.08 7.95
C LEU A 72 8.60 1.47 7.01
N MET A 73 8.84 2.11 5.88
CA MET A 73 9.76 1.60 4.87
C MET A 73 11.22 1.68 5.35
N ASP A 74 11.99 0.61 5.09
CA ASP A 74 13.38 0.46 5.56
C ASP A 74 14.28 1.65 5.23
N SER A 75 14.14 2.26 4.05
CA SER A 75 14.94 3.42 3.64
C SER A 75 14.55 4.70 4.39
N ILE A 76 13.25 4.91 4.65
CA ILE A 76 12.79 6.03 5.48
C ILE A 76 13.23 5.84 6.92
N ALA A 77 13.12 4.62 7.46
CA ALA A 77 13.65 4.26 8.78
C ALA A 77 15.16 4.57 8.88
N GLU A 78 15.95 4.23 7.85
CA GLU A 78 17.39 4.54 7.80
C GLU A 78 17.64 6.06 7.85
N PHE A 79 16.92 6.86 7.07
CA PHE A 79 17.11 8.32 7.05
C PHE A 79 16.63 9.02 8.31
N ALA A 80 15.60 8.48 8.95
CA ALA A 80 15.11 8.94 10.24
C ALA A 80 16.03 8.54 11.40
N GLY A 81 17.00 7.66 11.18
CA GLY A 81 17.90 7.14 12.22
C GLY A 81 17.24 6.08 13.12
N VAL A 82 16.15 5.44 12.66
CA VAL A 82 15.48 4.37 13.39
C VAL A 82 16.36 3.11 13.36
N PRO A 83 16.68 2.51 14.52
CA PRO A 83 17.37 1.23 14.53
C PRO A 83 16.52 0.15 13.86
N GLN A 84 17.09 -0.59 12.92
CA GLN A 84 16.44 -1.74 12.25
C GLN A 84 17.24 -3.02 12.49
N PRO A 85 17.15 -3.67 13.66
CA PRO A 85 17.94 -4.86 13.93
C PRO A 85 17.49 -6.04 13.05
N PRO A 86 18.38 -6.63 12.23
CA PRO A 86 18.04 -7.69 11.27
C PRO A 86 17.53 -8.98 11.93
N SER A 87 17.72 -9.10 13.25
CA SER A 87 17.33 -10.26 14.02
C SER A 87 15.81 -10.37 14.23
N TYR A 88 15.05 -9.29 14.05
CA TYR A 88 13.59 -9.30 14.18
C TYR A 88 12.89 -8.25 13.31
N CYS A 89 13.60 -7.27 12.76
CA CYS A 89 13.11 -6.42 11.67
C CYS A 89 13.59 -7.06 10.37
N THR A 90 12.68 -7.60 9.55
CA THR A 90 13.02 -8.18 8.25
C THR A 90 12.74 -7.18 7.14
N PRO A 91 13.53 -7.18 6.06
CA PRO A 91 13.26 -6.27 4.94
C PRO A 91 11.91 -6.63 4.32
N ILE A 92 11.21 -5.63 3.77
CA ILE A 92 9.86 -5.82 3.18
C ILE A 92 9.82 -6.88 2.05
N THR A 93 10.96 -7.16 1.44
CA THR A 93 11.12 -8.14 0.37
C THR A 93 11.30 -9.58 0.86
N MET A 94 11.42 -9.79 2.17
CA MET A 94 11.59 -11.10 2.78
C MET A 94 10.25 -11.60 3.34
N ASP A 95 9.83 -12.78 2.92
CA ASP A 95 8.73 -13.50 3.55
C ASP A 95 9.22 -14.09 4.87
N ALA A 96 8.78 -13.48 5.97
CA ALA A 96 9.25 -13.83 7.31
C ALA A 96 8.13 -13.72 8.34
N GLY A 97 8.06 -14.69 9.23
CA GLY A 97 7.13 -14.68 10.36
C GLY A 97 7.68 -13.93 11.58
N ASN A 98 6.91 -13.93 12.67
CA ASN A 98 7.27 -13.28 13.94
C ASN A 98 8.51 -13.91 14.62
N GLU A 99 8.82 -15.16 14.30
CA GLU A 99 9.95 -15.90 14.88
C GLU A 99 10.91 -16.33 13.76
N LEU A 100 12.12 -15.79 13.79
CA LEU A 100 13.16 -16.12 12.82
C LEU A 100 14.12 -17.17 13.38
N THR A 101 14.40 -18.19 12.58
CA THR A 101 15.52 -19.11 12.74
C THR A 101 16.86 -18.38 12.54
N PHE A 102 17.96 -19.01 12.94
CA PHE A 102 19.30 -18.44 12.76
C PHE A 102 19.63 -18.17 11.28
N ALA A 103 19.26 -19.07 10.36
CA ALA A 103 19.50 -18.90 8.93
C ALA A 103 18.67 -17.73 8.35
N GLU A 104 17.42 -17.59 8.77
CA GLU A 104 16.57 -16.46 8.37
C GLU A 104 17.12 -15.13 8.88
N ARG A 105 17.71 -15.08 10.08
CA ARG A 105 18.37 -13.87 10.59
C ARG A 105 19.58 -13.47 9.75
N ILE A 106 20.35 -14.43 9.24
CA ILE A 106 21.45 -14.17 8.32
C ILE A 106 20.91 -13.63 7.00
N ASN A 107 19.86 -14.25 6.45
CA ASN A 107 19.23 -13.80 5.22
C ASN A 107 18.64 -12.39 5.37
N SER A 108 17.99 -12.10 6.50
CA SER A 108 17.49 -10.77 6.83
C SER A 108 18.62 -9.74 6.85
N PHE A 109 19.74 -10.05 7.52
CA PHE A 109 20.90 -9.16 7.54
C PHE A 109 21.45 -8.87 6.14
N LEU A 110 21.65 -9.89 5.32
CA LEU A 110 22.13 -9.72 3.95
C LEU A 110 21.12 -8.95 3.09
N GLY A 111 19.84 -9.31 3.19
CA GLY A 111 18.74 -8.70 2.47
C GLY A 111 18.56 -7.21 2.81
N GLN A 112 18.66 -6.84 4.08
CA GLN A 112 18.66 -5.43 4.49
C GLN A 112 19.82 -4.67 3.87
N ARG A 113 21.05 -5.22 3.92
CA ARG A 113 22.23 -4.56 3.34
C ARG A 113 22.11 -4.37 1.83
N ASP A 114 21.56 -5.34 1.13
CA ASP A 114 21.38 -5.26 -0.31
C ASP A 114 20.26 -4.29 -0.67
N THR A 115 19.15 -4.30 0.08
CA THR A 115 18.03 -3.36 -0.08
C THR A 115 18.48 -1.92 0.14
N GLN A 116 19.26 -1.64 1.20
CA GLN A 116 19.82 -0.31 1.45
C GLN A 116 20.70 0.18 0.30
N LYS A 117 21.56 -0.68 -0.26
CA LYS A 117 22.39 -0.32 -1.43
C LYS A 117 21.55 -0.01 -2.65
N GLN A 118 20.50 -0.80 -2.91
CA GLN A 118 19.58 -0.58 -4.03
C GLN A 118 18.87 0.77 -3.90
N TYR A 119 18.31 1.08 -2.73
CA TYR A 119 17.68 2.38 -2.50
C TYR A 119 18.64 3.55 -2.68
N LYS A 120 19.86 3.47 -2.13
CA LYS A 120 20.88 4.51 -2.32
C LYS A 120 21.25 4.70 -3.79
N ALA A 121 21.36 3.62 -4.56
CA ALA A 121 21.61 3.71 -5.99
C ALA A 121 20.45 4.40 -6.73
N LEU A 122 19.19 4.06 -6.42
CA LEU A 122 18.01 4.69 -7.02
C LEU A 122 17.92 6.19 -6.69
N ILE A 123 18.15 6.56 -5.42
CA ILE A 123 18.17 7.96 -4.97
C ILE A 123 19.32 8.73 -5.63
N GLY A 124 20.47 8.08 -5.84
CA GLY A 124 21.59 8.66 -6.58
C GLY A 124 21.24 9.01 -8.02
N LEU A 125 20.42 8.19 -8.69
CA LEU A 125 19.90 8.49 -10.03
C LEU A 125 18.95 9.69 -10.01
N GLU A 126 18.03 9.77 -9.04
CA GLU A 126 17.15 10.94 -8.88
C GLU A 126 17.96 12.21 -8.57
N THR A 127 18.99 12.10 -7.73
CA THR A 127 19.87 13.23 -7.39
C THR A 127 20.62 13.71 -8.63
N ALA A 128 21.14 12.82 -9.46
CA ALA A 128 21.80 13.17 -10.72
C ALA A 128 20.83 13.85 -11.70
N ALA A 129 19.60 13.32 -11.83
CA ALA A 129 18.55 13.91 -12.65
C ALA A 129 18.18 15.34 -12.17
N TRP A 130 18.05 15.54 -10.86
CA TRP A 130 17.78 16.86 -10.27
C TRP A 130 18.91 17.87 -10.54
N ARG A 131 20.16 17.47 -10.28
CA ARG A 131 21.34 18.34 -10.45
C ARG A 131 21.57 18.77 -11.90
N LYS A 132 21.11 18.00 -12.89
CA LYS A 132 21.17 18.36 -14.31
C LYS A 132 20.52 19.72 -14.60
N TYR A 133 19.46 20.07 -13.88
CA TYR A 133 18.70 21.32 -14.07
C TYR A 133 18.95 22.36 -12.97
N HIS A 134 19.34 21.91 -11.77
CA HIS A 134 19.47 22.76 -10.59
C HIS A 134 20.90 22.90 -10.06
N GLY A 135 21.91 22.44 -10.79
CA GLY A 135 23.33 22.62 -10.44
C GLY A 135 23.77 21.81 -9.23
N ASP A 136 24.66 22.37 -8.41
CA ASP A 136 25.26 21.70 -7.23
C ASP A 136 24.33 21.69 -6.02
N ASN A 137 23.11 21.18 -6.22
CA ASN A 137 22.15 21.00 -5.14
C ASN A 137 22.61 19.89 -4.17
N PRO A 138 22.22 19.97 -2.88
CA PRO A 138 22.49 18.91 -1.91
C PRO A 138 21.99 17.55 -2.40
N ASP A 139 22.60 16.50 -1.88
CA ASP A 139 22.16 15.13 -2.16
C ASP A 139 20.72 14.93 -1.65
N LEU A 140 19.83 14.36 -2.47
CA LEU A 140 18.42 14.19 -2.09
C LEU A 140 18.28 13.26 -0.88
N GLN A 141 19.19 12.30 -0.70
CA GLN A 141 19.24 11.44 0.48
C GLN A 141 19.55 12.24 1.75
N LYS A 142 20.43 13.25 1.64
CA LYS A 142 20.75 14.14 2.77
C LYS A 142 19.57 15.04 3.11
N LEU A 143 18.90 15.59 2.09
CA LEU A 143 17.69 16.37 2.31
C LEU A 143 16.58 15.52 2.94
N ALA A 144 16.48 14.24 2.55
CA ALA A 144 15.50 13.30 3.09
C ALA A 144 15.62 13.06 4.60
N SER A 145 16.85 13.10 5.14
CA SER A 145 17.08 12.93 6.58
C SER A 145 16.68 14.16 7.43
N ASP A 146 16.45 15.31 6.80
CA ASP A 146 16.07 16.54 7.50
C ASP A 146 14.55 16.63 7.78
N ALA A 147 13.77 15.59 7.45
CA ALA A 147 12.34 15.56 7.69
C ALA A 147 12.03 15.59 9.20
N PRO A 148 11.29 16.61 9.70
CA PRO A 148 10.95 16.69 11.12
C PRO A 148 9.86 15.72 11.56
N LEU A 149 9.08 15.17 10.63
CA LEU A 149 7.96 14.28 10.91
C LEU A 149 7.76 13.25 9.80
N ILE A 150 7.51 12.02 10.22
CA ILE A 150 7.11 10.90 9.36
C ILE A 150 5.75 10.41 9.84
N ILE A 151 4.81 10.38 8.92
CA ILE A 151 3.45 9.93 9.13
C ILE A 151 3.31 8.57 8.47
N VAL A 152 3.08 7.54 9.28
CA VAL A 152 2.99 6.15 8.82
C VAL A 152 1.53 5.73 8.84
N ASN A 153 0.99 5.35 7.68
CA ASN A 153 -0.36 4.85 7.56
C ASN A 153 -0.44 3.37 7.98
N SER A 154 -0.17 3.12 9.25
CA SER A 154 -0.37 1.84 9.90
C SER A 154 -0.77 2.01 11.36
N HIS A 155 -1.13 0.91 12.01
CA HIS A 155 -1.44 0.85 13.43
C HIS A 155 -0.47 -0.09 14.13
N GLU A 156 0.15 0.42 15.20
CA GLU A 156 1.17 -0.27 15.99
C GLU A 156 0.79 -1.67 16.50
N LEU A 157 -0.51 -1.97 16.61
CA LEU A 157 -1.01 -3.26 17.10
C LEU A 157 -1.03 -4.34 16.00
N TYR A 158 -0.97 -3.94 14.73
CA TYR A 158 -0.97 -4.86 13.59
C TYR A 158 0.43 -5.04 12.98
N GLU A 159 1.36 -4.17 13.34
CA GLU A 159 2.73 -4.20 12.83
C GLU A 159 3.63 -5.17 13.60
N LEU A 160 4.68 -5.63 12.92
CA LEU A 160 5.75 -6.36 13.58
C LEU A 160 6.46 -5.43 14.59
N PRO A 161 6.89 -5.98 15.75
CA PRO A 161 7.55 -5.18 16.77
C PRO A 161 8.87 -4.64 16.23
N SER A 162 8.91 -3.34 15.96
CA SER A 162 10.07 -2.62 15.45
C SER A 162 10.32 -1.36 16.30
N PRO A 163 11.58 -0.88 16.37
CA PRO A 163 11.88 0.38 17.05
C PRO A 163 11.18 1.56 16.35
N SER A 164 10.78 2.55 17.11
CA SER A 164 10.21 3.80 16.59
C SER A 164 10.81 5.01 17.32
N LEU A 165 10.68 6.18 16.71
CA LEU A 165 11.13 7.46 17.25
C LEU A 165 9.93 8.40 17.42
N HIS A 166 10.08 9.42 18.27
CA HIS A 166 9.01 10.36 18.59
C HIS A 166 8.53 11.21 17.41
N ASN A 167 9.35 11.33 16.36
CA ASN A 167 9.02 11.99 15.10
C ASN A 167 8.33 11.06 14.09
N ILE A 168 7.96 9.84 14.50
CA ILE A 168 7.23 8.86 13.67
C ILE A 168 5.86 8.66 14.30
N ILE A 169 4.83 9.04 13.57
CA ILE A 169 3.44 9.00 14.05
C ILE A 169 2.66 8.01 13.20
N ASN A 170 2.21 6.94 13.85
CA ASN A 170 1.32 5.95 13.25
C ASN A 170 -0.11 6.48 13.24
N ILE A 171 -0.61 6.73 12.05
CA ILE A 171 -1.95 7.27 11.80
C ILE A 171 -2.84 6.22 11.14
N GLY A 172 -3.07 5.09 11.83
CA GLY A 172 -3.91 4.02 11.30
C GLY A 172 -5.21 4.55 10.69
N SER A 173 -5.41 4.33 9.39
CA SER A 173 -6.56 4.76 8.57
C SER A 173 -7.33 5.98 9.11
N VAL A 174 -6.66 7.14 9.19
CA VAL A 174 -7.30 8.39 9.61
C VAL A 174 -8.43 8.76 8.65
N GLY A 175 -9.61 9.01 9.19
CA GLY A 175 -10.76 9.52 8.43
C GLY A 175 -11.82 8.50 8.06
N ILE A 176 -11.65 7.20 8.36
CA ILE A 176 -12.74 6.22 8.28
C ILE A 176 -13.66 6.44 9.49
N SER A 177 -14.52 7.46 9.42
CA SER A 177 -15.61 7.62 10.37
C SER A 177 -16.86 6.95 9.81
N SER A 178 -17.29 5.87 10.44
CA SER A 178 -18.58 5.21 10.17
C SER A 178 -19.78 6.16 10.29
N LYS A 179 -19.61 7.34 10.89
CA LYS A 179 -20.64 8.38 11.01
C LYS A 179 -21.14 8.90 9.66
N ASN A 180 -20.32 8.84 8.61
CA ASN A 180 -20.68 9.28 7.25
C ASN A 180 -20.86 8.13 6.25
N ALA A 181 -20.88 6.88 6.72
CA ALA A 181 -21.14 5.73 5.87
C ALA A 181 -22.56 5.85 5.28
N LYS A 182 -22.65 5.94 3.95
CA LYS A 182 -23.94 5.88 3.25
C LYS A 182 -24.49 4.46 3.38
N ASN A 183 -25.79 4.35 3.62
CA ASN A 183 -26.45 3.05 3.59
C ASN A 183 -26.23 2.37 2.23
N LEU A 184 -26.05 1.06 2.27
CA LEU A 184 -26.10 0.26 1.06
C LEU A 184 -27.44 0.37 0.38
N THR A 185 -27.42 0.38 -0.94
CA THR A 185 -28.62 0.44 -1.77
C THR A 185 -28.55 -0.58 -2.90
N GLY A 186 -29.72 -1.03 -3.38
CA GLY A 186 -29.82 -1.90 -4.55
C GLY A 186 -29.33 -3.33 -4.29
N GLU A 187 -28.68 -3.92 -5.29
CA GLU A 187 -28.28 -5.33 -5.28
C GLU A 187 -27.31 -5.68 -4.14
N PHE A 188 -26.39 -4.78 -3.79
CA PHE A 188 -25.48 -5.01 -2.66
C PHE A 188 -26.21 -5.08 -1.32
N ALA A 189 -27.23 -4.24 -1.09
CA ALA A 189 -28.03 -4.30 0.12
C ALA A 189 -28.82 -5.62 0.17
N ALA A 190 -29.48 -6.00 -0.93
CA ALA A 190 -30.25 -7.23 -0.99
C ALA A 190 -29.40 -8.48 -0.71
N ARG A 191 -28.17 -8.54 -1.26
CA ARG A 191 -27.24 -9.65 -1.01
C ARG A 191 -26.67 -9.63 0.41
N VAL A 192 -26.41 -8.44 0.95
CA VAL A 192 -25.98 -8.30 2.34
C VAL A 192 -27.09 -8.75 3.31
N ASP A 193 -28.35 -8.42 3.03
CA ASP A 193 -29.46 -8.84 3.88
C ASP A 193 -29.77 -10.34 3.73
N ALA A 194 -29.52 -10.92 2.55
CA ALA A 194 -29.85 -12.32 2.24
C ALA A 194 -28.89 -13.37 2.82
N SER A 195 -27.68 -13.02 3.26
CA SER A 195 -26.81 -14.03 3.89
C SER A 195 -27.34 -14.43 5.25
N ASN A 196 -27.15 -15.70 5.63
CA ASN A 196 -27.39 -16.17 6.99
C ASN A 196 -26.13 -16.08 7.87
N LEU A 197 -24.96 -16.43 7.32
CA LEU A 197 -23.72 -16.53 8.09
C LEU A 197 -22.87 -15.25 8.07
N GLY A 198 -22.89 -14.52 6.95
CA GLY A 198 -22.08 -13.32 6.73
C GLY A 198 -21.61 -13.17 5.29
N HIS A 199 -20.76 -12.17 5.07
CA HIS A 199 -20.31 -11.79 3.74
C HIS A 199 -18.79 -11.84 3.64
N ILE A 200 -18.31 -12.21 2.46
CA ILE A 200 -16.89 -12.16 2.11
C ILE A 200 -16.74 -11.19 0.96
N VAL A 201 -15.90 -10.18 1.13
CA VAL A 201 -15.49 -9.31 0.02
C VAL A 201 -14.12 -9.75 -0.47
N ILE A 202 -14.02 -9.97 -1.78
CA ILE A 202 -12.79 -10.36 -2.46
C ILE A 202 -12.37 -9.21 -3.37
N SER A 203 -11.18 -8.66 -3.14
CA SER A 203 -10.58 -7.64 -3.98
C SER A 203 -9.07 -7.73 -3.96
N TYR A 204 -8.46 -7.66 -5.14
CA TYR A 204 -7.00 -7.67 -5.33
C TYR A 204 -6.42 -6.26 -5.51
N GLY A 205 -7.21 -5.22 -5.22
CA GLY A 205 -6.82 -3.84 -5.48
C GLY A 205 -6.86 -3.50 -6.97
N SER A 206 -6.12 -2.46 -7.37
CA SER A 206 -6.03 -2.01 -8.76
C SER A 206 -4.75 -2.47 -9.47
N LEU A 207 -3.74 -2.94 -8.73
CA LEU A 207 -2.44 -3.32 -9.28
C LEU A 207 -2.43 -4.76 -9.80
N THR A 208 -3.24 -5.63 -9.21
CA THR A 208 -3.29 -7.06 -9.51
C THR A 208 -4.69 -7.39 -10.01
N PRO A 209 -4.99 -7.17 -11.30
CA PRO A 209 -6.34 -7.36 -11.79
C PRO A 209 -6.69 -8.85 -11.85
N MET A 210 -7.91 -9.18 -11.48
CA MET A 210 -8.35 -10.58 -11.33
C MET A 210 -8.45 -11.31 -12.67
N TYR A 211 -8.62 -10.60 -13.79
CA TYR A 211 -8.69 -11.23 -15.12
C TYR A 211 -7.37 -11.88 -15.56
N LEU A 212 -6.23 -11.47 -15.00
CA LEU A 212 -4.91 -12.08 -15.26
C LEU A 212 -4.62 -13.30 -14.38
N MET A 213 -5.54 -13.63 -13.46
CA MET A 213 -5.38 -14.76 -12.57
C MET A 213 -5.39 -16.09 -13.34
N PRO A 214 -4.44 -17.00 -13.07
CA PRO A 214 -4.44 -18.33 -13.67
C PRO A 214 -5.75 -19.06 -13.45
N GLU A 215 -6.14 -19.88 -14.44
CA GLU A 215 -7.40 -20.63 -14.39
C GLU A 215 -7.50 -21.54 -13.16
N THR A 216 -6.38 -22.13 -12.74
CA THR A 216 -6.31 -22.99 -11.56
C THR A 216 -6.74 -22.26 -10.28
N TRP A 217 -6.35 -21.00 -10.12
CA TRP A 217 -6.67 -20.16 -8.97
C TRP A 217 -8.13 -19.68 -9.05
N ARG A 218 -8.57 -19.23 -10.24
CA ARG A 218 -9.95 -18.86 -10.51
C ARG A 218 -10.93 -20.00 -10.20
N ASN A 219 -10.61 -21.21 -10.64
CA ASN A 219 -11.39 -22.40 -10.36
C ASN A 219 -11.39 -22.75 -8.86
N ALA A 220 -10.29 -22.48 -8.15
CA ALA A 220 -10.26 -22.63 -6.69
C ALA A 220 -11.20 -21.63 -5.99
N PHE A 221 -11.27 -20.39 -6.45
CA PHE A 221 -12.24 -19.39 -5.94
C PHE A 221 -13.68 -19.82 -6.14
N ILE A 222 -14.02 -20.26 -7.35
CA ILE A 222 -15.37 -20.74 -7.66
C ILE A 222 -15.73 -21.93 -6.76
N ARG A 223 -14.81 -22.90 -6.61
CA ARG A 223 -15.01 -24.05 -5.70
C ARG A 223 -15.22 -23.62 -4.25
N ALA A 224 -14.46 -22.64 -3.77
CA ALA A 224 -14.63 -22.09 -2.42
C ALA A 224 -16.01 -21.44 -2.26
N CYS A 225 -16.46 -20.63 -3.22
CA CYS A 225 -17.79 -20.02 -3.19
C CYS A 225 -18.89 -21.09 -3.12
N THR A 226 -18.77 -22.16 -3.91
CA THR A 226 -19.73 -23.28 -3.93
C THR A 226 -19.74 -24.06 -2.61
N ALA A 227 -18.59 -24.20 -1.94
CA ALA A 227 -18.48 -24.94 -0.69
C ALA A 227 -19.16 -24.22 0.51
N PHE A 228 -19.42 -22.91 0.41
CA PHE A 228 -20.02 -22.11 1.48
C PHE A 228 -21.31 -21.41 1.02
N PRO A 229 -22.40 -22.16 0.74
CA PRO A 229 -23.64 -21.60 0.18
C PRO A 229 -24.34 -20.59 1.11
N ASP A 230 -24.13 -20.69 2.43
CA ASP A 230 -24.72 -19.77 3.42
C ASP A 230 -23.99 -18.42 3.54
N VAL A 231 -22.85 -18.28 2.87
CA VAL A 231 -22.02 -17.07 2.81
C VAL A 231 -22.22 -16.38 1.47
N GLN A 232 -22.39 -15.05 1.48
CA GLN A 232 -22.48 -14.26 0.26
C GLN A 232 -21.12 -13.67 -0.10
N PHE A 233 -20.66 -13.95 -1.32
CA PHE A 233 -19.37 -13.49 -1.83
C PHE A 233 -19.58 -12.29 -2.75
N LEU A 234 -18.92 -11.17 -2.43
CA LEU A 234 -18.88 -9.97 -3.26
C LEU A 234 -17.48 -9.83 -3.84
N ILE A 235 -17.35 -10.00 -5.15
CA ILE A 235 -16.08 -10.08 -5.85
C ILE A 235 -15.91 -8.81 -6.68
N ARG A 236 -14.87 -8.03 -6.40
CA ARG A 236 -14.47 -6.96 -7.31
C ARG A 236 -13.76 -7.60 -8.50
N HIS A 237 -14.29 -7.45 -9.70
CA HIS A 237 -13.68 -7.94 -10.94
C HIS A 237 -13.72 -6.85 -12.01
N GLU A 238 -12.67 -6.72 -12.80
CA GLU A 238 -12.57 -5.70 -13.85
C GLU A 238 -13.58 -5.92 -14.98
N HIS A 239 -13.89 -7.19 -15.27
CA HIS A 239 -14.83 -7.63 -16.30
C HIS A 239 -15.89 -8.57 -15.69
N PRO A 240 -16.86 -8.08 -14.92
CA PRO A 240 -17.80 -8.93 -14.19
C PRO A 240 -18.65 -9.82 -15.10
N GLU A 241 -18.96 -9.35 -16.30
CA GLU A 241 -19.70 -10.08 -17.35
C GLU A 241 -19.04 -11.41 -17.73
N ASP A 242 -17.71 -11.50 -17.68
CA ASP A 242 -16.96 -12.69 -18.06
C ASP A 242 -16.98 -13.77 -16.96
N ILE A 243 -17.05 -13.35 -15.70
CA ILE A 243 -16.94 -14.24 -14.55
C ILE A 243 -18.30 -14.57 -13.92
N GLN A 244 -19.27 -13.64 -13.97
CA GLN A 244 -20.58 -13.81 -13.33
C GLN A 244 -21.34 -15.08 -13.77
N PRO A 245 -21.31 -15.51 -15.04
CA PRO A 245 -21.95 -16.77 -15.47
C PRO A 245 -21.32 -18.03 -14.86
N LEU A 246 -20.07 -17.94 -14.42
CA LEU A 246 -19.30 -19.06 -13.84
C LEU A 246 -19.44 -19.13 -12.31
N LEU A 247 -19.99 -18.09 -11.69
CA LEU A 247 -20.13 -17.99 -10.24
C LEU A 247 -21.40 -18.70 -9.74
N PRO A 248 -21.35 -19.34 -8.56
CA PRO A 248 -22.54 -19.89 -7.93
C PRO A 248 -23.52 -18.78 -7.49
N PRO A 249 -24.79 -19.10 -7.18
CA PRO A 249 -25.81 -18.09 -6.86
C PRO A 249 -25.48 -17.18 -5.67
N ASN A 250 -24.66 -17.67 -4.74
CA ASN A 250 -24.18 -16.96 -3.57
C ASN A 250 -22.95 -16.07 -3.83
N ALA A 251 -22.50 -15.92 -5.08
CA ALA A 251 -21.39 -15.08 -5.47
C ALA A 251 -21.78 -14.05 -6.55
N PHE A 252 -21.29 -12.83 -6.39
CA PHE A 252 -21.60 -11.69 -7.25
C PHE A 252 -20.34 -10.91 -7.61
N ALA A 253 -20.15 -10.64 -8.90
CA ALA A 253 -19.03 -9.89 -9.43
C ALA A 253 -19.44 -8.47 -9.87
N ALA A 254 -18.63 -7.47 -9.53
CA ALA A 254 -18.84 -6.10 -9.97
C ALA A 254 -17.53 -5.33 -10.17
N VAL A 255 -17.55 -4.32 -11.03
CA VAL A 255 -16.41 -3.36 -11.20
C VAL A 255 -16.26 -2.44 -9.98
N ALA A 256 -17.24 -2.42 -9.08
CA ALA A 256 -17.34 -1.46 -7.98
C ALA A 256 -16.02 -1.34 -7.19
N ALA A 257 -15.63 -0.09 -6.91
CA ALA A 257 -14.49 0.21 -6.06
C ALA A 257 -14.65 -0.53 -4.73
N ALA A 258 -13.58 -1.21 -4.31
CA ALA A 258 -13.53 -1.96 -3.06
C ALA A 258 -14.08 -1.14 -1.88
N GLU A 259 -13.85 0.17 -1.86
CA GLU A 259 -14.40 1.12 -0.88
C GLU A 259 -15.94 1.05 -0.71
N ARG A 260 -16.71 0.90 -1.79
CA ARG A 260 -18.18 0.76 -1.66
C ARG A 260 -18.57 -0.57 -1.05
N LEU A 261 -17.75 -1.61 -1.26
CA LEU A 261 -17.90 -2.92 -0.64
C LEU A 261 -17.37 -2.92 0.81
N THR A 262 -16.40 -2.06 1.14
CA THR A 262 -15.83 -1.92 2.49
C THR A 262 -16.78 -1.20 3.42
N VAL A 263 -17.30 -0.06 2.95
CA VAL A 263 -18.42 0.63 3.58
C VAL A 263 -19.66 -0.29 3.65
N ALA A 264 -19.87 -1.17 2.66
CA ALA A 264 -20.94 -2.16 2.70
C ALA A 264 -20.83 -3.07 3.92
N SER A 265 -19.64 -3.65 4.14
CA SER A 265 -19.40 -4.55 5.26
C SER A 265 -19.59 -3.87 6.62
N GLU A 266 -19.13 -2.62 6.75
CA GLU A 266 -19.22 -1.83 7.99
C GLU A 266 -20.65 -1.39 8.33
N SER A 267 -21.48 -1.14 7.32
CA SER A 267 -22.88 -0.75 7.50
C SER A 267 -23.80 -1.89 7.92
N SER A 268 -23.36 -3.15 7.76
CA SER A 268 -24.14 -4.33 8.15
C SER A 268 -24.22 -4.41 9.67
N ARG A 269 -25.37 -4.02 10.21
CA ARG A 269 -25.68 -4.23 11.63
C ARG A 269 -25.74 -5.75 11.84
N ASN A 270 -24.87 -6.25 12.74
CA ASN A 270 -24.97 -7.57 13.37
C ASN A 270 -24.34 -8.82 12.71
N ARG A 271 -23.46 -8.75 11.69
CA ARG A 271 -22.83 -9.97 11.12
C ARG A 271 -21.31 -9.87 10.93
N ARG A 272 -20.62 -11.03 10.94
CA ARG A 272 -19.18 -11.14 10.73
C ARG A 272 -18.87 -10.87 9.26
N SER A 273 -17.98 -9.94 8.98
CA SER A 273 -17.51 -9.63 7.63
C SER A 273 -16.03 -9.91 7.51
N TRP A 274 -15.66 -10.58 6.43
CA TRP A 274 -14.28 -10.98 6.17
C TRP A 274 -13.77 -10.40 4.85
N TRP A 275 -12.51 -9.99 4.87
CA TRP A 275 -11.80 -9.42 3.75
C TRP A 275 -10.69 -10.37 3.34
N ILE A 276 -10.61 -10.68 2.04
CA ILE A 276 -9.49 -11.44 1.49
C ILE A 276 -8.70 -10.50 0.58
N GLN A 277 -7.46 -10.20 0.97
CA GLN A 277 -6.49 -9.47 0.18
C GLN A 277 -5.28 -10.39 -0.07
N HIS A 278 -4.77 -10.42 -1.29
CA HIS A 278 -3.61 -11.26 -1.64
C HIS A 278 -2.47 -10.37 -2.12
N THR A 279 -1.28 -10.56 -1.56
CA THR A 279 -0.01 -10.23 -2.21
C THR A 279 0.50 -11.50 -2.90
N PRO A 280 1.43 -11.43 -3.87
CA PRO A 280 1.84 -12.58 -4.71
C PRO A 280 2.13 -13.88 -3.95
N ASP A 281 2.50 -13.80 -2.68
CA ASP A 281 2.87 -14.95 -1.85
C ASP A 281 2.03 -15.14 -0.56
N ASN A 282 1.09 -14.24 -0.21
CA ASN A 282 0.34 -14.31 1.07
C ASN A 282 -1.16 -14.01 0.94
N LEU A 283 -2.00 -14.82 1.60
CA LEU A 283 -3.46 -14.62 1.71
C LEU A 283 -3.79 -13.94 3.06
N PHE A 284 -4.10 -12.64 3.04
CA PHE A 284 -4.58 -11.94 4.22
C PHE A 284 -6.09 -12.13 4.35
N ILE A 285 -6.52 -12.79 5.42
CA ILE A 285 -7.93 -12.91 5.81
C ILE A 285 -8.17 -12.01 7.03
N GLY A 286 -8.71 -10.81 6.79
CA GLY A 286 -9.09 -9.87 7.85
C GLY A 286 -10.53 -10.15 8.34
N ASN A 287 -10.77 -10.11 9.65
CA ASN A 287 -12.11 -10.22 10.25
C ASN A 287 -12.52 -8.89 10.88
N ILE A 288 -13.66 -8.33 10.48
CA ILE A 288 -14.27 -7.22 11.22
C ILE A 288 -15.32 -7.82 12.17
N ILE A 289 -14.96 -7.91 13.45
CA ILE A 289 -15.91 -8.23 14.52
C ILE A 289 -16.44 -6.91 15.06
N ASN A 290 -17.67 -6.56 14.70
CA ASN A 290 -18.37 -5.44 15.31
C ASN A 290 -18.69 -5.80 16.78
N LYS A 291 -17.82 -5.37 17.72
CA LYS A 291 -18.14 -5.44 19.16
C LYS A 291 -19.21 -4.40 19.45
N THR A 292 -20.47 -4.84 19.52
CA THR A 292 -21.52 -4.05 20.16
C THR A 292 -21.14 -3.83 21.62
N LYS A 293 -21.08 -2.54 22.02
CA LYS A 293 -20.99 -2.13 23.42
C LYS A 293 -22.13 -2.81 24.19
N LYS A 294 -21.81 -3.52 25.27
CA LYS A 294 -22.70 -3.65 26.42
C LYS A 294 -22.59 -2.39 27.26
#